data_AF-A0A848KBE2-F1
#
_entry.id   AF-A0A848KBE2-F1
#
_cell.length_a   1.000
_cell.length_b   1.000
_cell.length_c   1.000
_cell.angle_alpha   90.00
_cell.angle_beta   90.00
_cell.angle_gamma   90.00
#
_symmetry.space_group_name_H-M   'P 1'
#
loop_
_entity.id
_entity.type
_entity.pdbx_description
1 polymer ?
#
loop_
_entity_poly.entity_id
_entity_poly.type
_entity_poly.pdbx_seq_one_letter_code
_entity_poly.pdbx_strand_id
1 'polypeptide(L)'
;MSNTSRAAFIGVIAAAAVASGTNSALATPPVATPEPGGVIRLDVAPGEWWSCQGLSLQPPFYQVTPGPVQYALGPAAIYMRFTPGADVWVECNGTGLPVIYYGPIVKAGN
;
A
#
# COMPACT_ATOMS: atom_id res chain seq x y z
N MET A 1 -48.09 -19.02 -46.36
CA MET A 1 -48.17 -18.08 -45.22
C MET A 1 -48.06 -18.88 -43.93
N SER A 2 -46.97 -18.75 -43.19
CA SER A 2 -46.98 -18.49 -41.73
C SER A 2 -45.61 -18.82 -41.13
N ASN A 3 -44.84 -17.76 -40.95
CA ASN A 3 -43.99 -17.47 -39.80
C ASN A 3 -42.73 -18.32 -39.57
N THR A 4 -41.77 -18.06 -40.45
CA THR A 4 -40.38 -17.81 -40.06
C THR A 4 -40.29 -17.04 -38.72
N SER A 5 -39.33 -17.43 -37.89
CA SER A 5 -38.69 -16.60 -36.87
C SER A 5 -39.53 -16.19 -35.65
N ARG A 6 -39.68 -17.08 -34.66
CA ARG A 6 -39.94 -16.64 -33.28
C ARG A 6 -39.23 -17.53 -32.26
N ALA A 7 -38.31 -16.88 -31.54
CA ALA A 7 -37.84 -17.20 -30.20
C ALA A 7 -37.21 -18.60 -30.01
N ALA A 8 -35.94 -18.71 -29.66
CA ALA A 8 -35.51 -18.32 -28.32
C ALA A 8 -34.00 -18.08 -28.29
N PHE A 9 -33.58 -16.84 -28.48
CA PHE A 9 -32.40 -16.32 -27.79
C PHE A 9 -32.81 -16.10 -26.33
N ILE A 10 -32.82 -17.15 -25.51
CA ILE A 10 -32.90 -17.00 -24.06
C ILE A 10 -31.47 -16.96 -23.55
N GLY A 11 -31.06 -15.76 -23.18
CA GLY A 11 -29.71 -15.39 -22.79
C GLY A 11 -29.16 -16.21 -21.64
N VAL A 12 -27.98 -16.81 -21.87
CA VAL A 12 -27.04 -17.13 -20.80
C VAL A 12 -26.29 -15.84 -20.47
N ILE A 13 -26.91 -14.97 -19.68
CA ILE A 13 -26.21 -13.86 -19.03
C ILE A 13 -26.61 -13.88 -17.56
N ALA A 14 -25.87 -14.64 -16.76
CA ALA A 14 -25.60 -14.33 -15.35
C ALA A 14 -24.58 -15.30 -14.72
N ALA A 15 -23.55 -15.74 -15.45
CA ALA A 15 -22.38 -16.35 -14.81
C ALA A 15 -21.30 -15.31 -14.43
N ALA A 16 -21.41 -14.07 -14.93
CA ALA A 16 -20.42 -13.02 -14.69
C ALA A 16 -20.54 -12.33 -13.31
N ALA A 17 -21.70 -12.46 -12.63
CA ALA A 17 -21.91 -11.85 -11.32
C ALA A 17 -21.24 -12.63 -10.17
N VAL A 18 -20.88 -13.89 -10.38
CA VAL A 18 -20.18 -14.72 -9.37
C VAL A 18 -18.66 -14.70 -9.58
N ALA A 19 -18.20 -14.33 -10.78
CA ALA A 19 -16.80 -14.02 -11.07
C ALA A 19 -16.41 -12.59 -10.67
N SER A 20 -17.37 -11.73 -10.33
CA SER A 20 -17.14 -10.50 -9.56
C SER A 20 -17.04 -10.86 -8.07
N GLY A 21 -16.23 -11.88 -7.75
CA GLY A 21 -15.61 -11.95 -6.45
C GLY A 21 -14.91 -10.61 -6.26
N THR A 22 -15.43 -9.81 -5.34
CA THR A 22 -14.72 -8.66 -4.78
C THR A 22 -13.46 -9.24 -4.16
N ASN A 23 -12.44 -9.47 -4.98
CA ASN A 23 -11.08 -9.34 -4.52
C ASN A 23 -11.05 -7.91 -4.02
N SER A 24 -11.23 -7.71 -2.71
CA SER A 24 -10.72 -6.51 -2.07
C SER A 24 -9.28 -6.46 -2.55
N ALA A 25 -8.98 -5.59 -3.52
CA ALA A 25 -7.61 -5.39 -3.92
C ALA A 25 -6.90 -5.00 -2.62
N LEU A 26 -6.02 -5.87 -2.14
CA LEU A 26 -5.30 -5.60 -0.91
C LEU A 26 -4.54 -4.29 -1.16
N ALA A 27 -4.66 -3.36 -0.23
CA ALA A 27 -3.93 -2.12 -0.28
C ALA A 27 -2.44 -2.45 -0.44
N THR A 28 -1.75 -1.69 -1.27
CA THR A 28 -0.33 -1.92 -1.56
C THR A 28 0.51 -1.17 -0.53
N PRO A 29 1.03 -1.85 0.50
CA PRO A 29 1.78 -1.16 1.54
C PRO A 29 3.04 -0.50 0.95
N PRO A 30 3.45 0.68 1.47
CA PRO A 30 4.67 1.33 1.03
C PRO A 30 5.89 0.44 1.24
N VAL A 31 6.75 0.37 0.22
CA VAL A 31 7.99 -0.40 0.27
C VAL A 31 9.12 0.50 0.78
N ALA A 32 9.73 0.09 1.90
CA ALA A 32 10.86 0.79 2.49
C ALA A 32 12.14 0.55 1.68
N THR A 33 12.64 1.59 1.03
CA THR A 33 13.85 1.56 0.20
C THR A 33 14.95 2.40 0.84
N PRO A 34 16.12 1.81 1.16
CA PRO A 34 17.26 2.56 1.65
C PRO A 34 17.76 3.60 0.62
N GLU A 35 18.09 4.79 1.09
CA GLU A 35 18.72 5.86 0.32
C GLU A 35 19.96 6.41 1.03
N PRO A 36 20.96 6.93 0.30
CA PRO A 36 22.18 7.47 0.90
C PRO A 36 21.90 8.52 1.99
N GLY A 37 22.78 8.56 2.99
CA GLY A 37 22.72 9.60 4.04
C GLY A 37 21.70 9.33 5.15
N GLY A 38 21.40 8.06 5.45
CA GLY A 38 20.49 7.71 6.54
C GLY A 38 19.01 7.82 6.18
N VAL A 39 18.69 7.87 4.89
CA VAL A 39 17.33 8.07 4.41
C VAL A 39 16.68 6.73 4.10
N ILE A 40 15.39 6.63 4.40
CA ILE A 40 14.53 5.54 3.94
C ILE A 40 13.38 6.20 3.18
N ARG A 41 13.25 5.88 1.89
CA ARG A 41 12.13 6.31 1.04
C ARG A 41 11.04 5.25 1.08
N LEU A 42 9.80 5.71 1.18
CA LEU A 42 8.58 4.90 1.17
C LEU A 42 7.69 5.42 0.04
N ASP A 43 7.43 4.55 -0.93
CA ASP A 43 6.60 4.89 -2.09
C ASP A 43 5.14 4.53 -1.82
N VAL A 44 4.27 5.53 -1.89
CA VAL A 44 2.83 5.41 -1.67
C VAL A 44 2.13 5.21 -3.01
N ALA A 45 1.39 4.12 -3.16
CA ALA A 45 0.68 3.78 -4.39
C ALA A 45 -0.47 4.78 -4.70
N PRO A 46 -0.79 5.02 -5.99
CA PRO A 46 -1.89 5.90 -6.38
C PRO A 46 -3.23 5.55 -5.72
N GLY A 47 -3.91 6.56 -5.18
CA GLY A 47 -5.26 6.38 -4.60
C GLY A 47 -5.29 5.80 -3.19
N GLU A 48 -4.13 5.53 -2.59
CA GLU A 48 -4.02 5.01 -1.23
C GLU A 48 -3.47 6.06 -0.27
N TRP A 49 -3.99 6.06 0.96
CA TRP A 49 -3.52 6.90 2.06
C TRP A 49 -2.67 6.07 3.00
N TRP A 50 -1.45 6.53 3.28
CA TRP A 50 -0.54 5.84 4.17
C TRP A 50 0.18 6.77 5.14
N SER A 51 0.44 6.27 6.34
CA SER A 51 1.27 6.87 7.39
C SER A 51 2.20 5.80 7.91
N CYS A 52 3.50 6.07 7.97
CA CYS A 52 4.49 5.08 8.37
C CYS A 52 5.30 5.55 9.57
N GLN A 53 5.69 4.60 10.41
CA GLN A 53 6.58 4.81 11.53
C GLN A 53 7.82 3.91 11.41
N GLY A 54 8.94 4.43 11.87
CA GLY A 54 10.21 3.72 11.96
C GLY A 54 10.68 3.66 13.40
N LEU A 55 11.19 2.51 13.81
CA LEU A 55 11.75 2.25 15.13
C LEU A 55 13.18 1.74 14.98
N SER A 56 14.12 2.31 15.75
CA SER A 56 15.54 1.98 15.71
C SER A 56 16.10 1.84 17.12
N LEU A 57 17.15 1.03 17.27
CA LEU A 57 17.93 0.94 18.51
C LEU A 57 19.04 2.01 18.60
N GLN A 58 19.17 2.85 17.57
CA GLN A 58 20.10 3.97 17.51
C GLN A 58 19.30 5.28 17.37
N PRO A 59 19.79 6.41 17.90
CA PRO A 59 19.17 7.71 17.66
C PRO A 59 19.07 8.03 16.17
N PRO A 60 17.99 8.67 15.68
CA PRO A 60 16.71 8.85 16.37
C PRO A 60 16.00 7.51 16.55
N PHE A 61 15.49 7.21 17.75
CA PHE A 61 14.89 5.90 18.06
C PHE A 61 13.52 5.68 17.42
N TYR A 62 12.85 6.77 17.04
CA TYR A 62 11.49 6.74 16.52
C TYR A 62 11.25 7.91 15.56
N GLN A 63 10.54 7.65 14.46
CA GLN A 63 10.00 8.68 13.57
C GLN A 63 8.65 8.26 13.01
N VAL A 64 7.82 9.25 12.67
CA VAL A 64 6.58 9.08 11.91
C VAL A 64 6.65 9.98 10.69
N THR A 65 6.26 9.46 9.54
CA THR A 65 6.20 10.19 8.27
C THR A 65 4.85 9.95 7.60
N PRO A 66 4.20 10.98 7.02
CA PRO A 66 4.67 12.36 6.87
C PRO A 66 4.68 13.18 8.18
N GLY A 67 3.98 12.72 9.21
CA GLY A 67 3.99 13.31 10.55
C GLY A 67 2.96 12.65 11.46
N PRO A 68 2.91 13.02 12.75
CA PRO A 68 1.92 12.48 13.68
C PRO A 68 0.50 12.78 13.20
N VAL A 69 -0.35 11.75 13.11
CA VAL A 69 -1.76 11.87 12.68
C VAL A 69 -1.91 12.42 11.25
N GLN A 70 -0.88 12.27 10.42
CA GLN A 70 -0.90 12.68 9.01
C GLN A 70 -0.74 11.47 8.09
N TYR A 71 -1.39 11.54 6.94
CA TYR A 71 -1.34 10.54 5.89
C TYR A 71 -0.95 11.20 4.56
N ALA A 72 -0.16 10.51 3.76
CA ALA A 72 0.13 10.91 2.38
C ALA A 72 -0.80 10.15 1.43
N LEU A 73 -1.45 10.86 0.51
CA LEU A 73 -2.18 10.29 -0.61
C LEU A 73 -1.22 10.05 -1.77
N GLY A 74 -1.11 8.81 -2.23
CA GLY A 74 -0.28 8.49 -3.38
C GLY A 74 -0.86 8.96 -4.73
N PRO A 75 -0.03 9.10 -5.78
CA PRO A 75 1.40 8.76 -5.81
C PRO A 75 2.26 9.81 -5.10
N ALA A 76 2.99 9.38 -4.08
CA ALA A 76 3.86 10.23 -3.28
C ALA A 76 5.02 9.42 -2.70
N ALA A 77 6.15 10.08 -2.46
CA ALA A 77 7.24 9.51 -1.69
C ALA A 77 7.29 10.21 -0.33
N ILE A 78 7.23 9.42 0.75
CA ILE A 78 7.47 9.89 2.12
C ILE A 78 8.82 9.37 2.59
N TYR A 79 9.45 10.11 3.51
CA TYR A 79 10.83 9.85 3.89
C TYR A 79 10.96 9.78 5.39
N MET A 80 11.83 8.89 5.85
CA MET A 80 12.33 8.84 7.22
C MET A 80 13.83 9.05 7.21
N ARG A 81 14.37 9.61 8.29
CA ARG A 81 15.79 9.97 8.41
C ARG A 81 16.35 9.42 9.72
N PHE A 82 17.12 8.35 9.64
CA PHE A 82 17.79 7.75 10.78
C PHE A 82 19.31 7.97 10.71
N THR A 83 20.03 7.53 11.73
CA THR A 83 21.50 7.47 11.65
C THR A 83 21.90 6.55 10.49
N PRO A 84 22.85 6.94 9.61
CA PRO A 84 23.31 6.09 8.53
C PRO A 84 23.77 4.71 9.02
N GLY A 85 23.30 3.65 8.35
CA GLY A 85 23.57 2.24 8.69
C GLY A 85 22.70 1.66 9.82
N ALA A 86 21.80 2.45 10.41
CA ALA A 86 20.90 1.98 11.47
C ALA A 86 19.93 0.92 10.96
N ASP A 87 19.66 -0.09 11.79
CA ASP A 87 18.56 -1.03 11.58
C ASP A 87 17.25 -0.37 12.00
N VAL A 88 16.33 -0.26 11.06
CA VAL A 88 15.03 0.38 11.25
C VAL A 88 13.93 -0.62 10.95
N TRP A 89 13.12 -0.93 11.95
CA TRP A 89 11.86 -1.65 11.74
C TRP A 89 10.79 -0.66 11.30
N VAL A 90 10.11 -0.96 10.19
CA VAL A 90 9.12 -0.08 9.57
C VAL A 90 7.73 -0.68 9.69
N GLU A 91 6.78 0.12 10.13
CA GLU A 91 5.36 -0.20 10.18
C GLU A 91 4.58 0.89 9.43
N CYS A 92 3.59 0.50 8.64
CA CYS A 92 2.75 1.44 7.90
C CYS A 92 1.27 1.17 8.16
N ASN A 93 0.51 2.24 8.35
CA ASN A 93 -0.92 2.24 8.56
C ASN A 93 -1.60 2.93 7.36
N GLY A 94 -2.57 2.27 6.76
CA GLY A 94 -3.30 2.75 5.59
C GLY A 94 -4.81 2.74 5.80
N THR A 95 -5.56 3.26 4.83
CA THR A 95 -7.04 3.29 4.89
C THR A 95 -7.70 2.12 4.19
N GLY A 96 -6.98 1.39 3.35
CA GLY A 96 -7.43 0.15 2.71
C GLY A 96 -7.07 -1.08 3.56
N LEU A 97 -7.62 -2.26 3.23
CA LEU A 97 -7.26 -3.50 3.91
C LEU A 97 -6.01 -4.13 3.25
N PRO A 98 -4.99 -4.58 4.00
CA PRO A 98 -4.90 -4.51 5.46
C PRO A 98 -4.59 -3.09 5.95
N VAL A 99 -5.25 -2.67 7.04
CA VAL A 99 -5.08 -1.34 7.64
C VAL A 99 -3.67 -1.15 8.20
N ILE A 100 -3.07 -2.22 8.70
CA ILE A 100 -1.74 -2.20 9.31
C ILE A 100 -0.84 -3.17 8.57
N TYR A 101 0.35 -2.72 8.22
CA TYR A 101 1.40 -3.49 7.59
C TYR A 101 2.69 -3.43 8.43
N TYR A 102 3.20 -4.61 8.77
CA TYR A 102 4.48 -4.76 9.45
C TYR A 102 5.55 -5.12 8.41
N GLY A 103 6.47 -4.19 8.16
CA GLY A 103 7.55 -4.36 7.21
C GLY A 103 8.76 -5.09 7.79
N PRO A 104 9.73 -5.45 6.92
CA PRO A 104 11.03 -5.97 7.37
C PRO A 104 11.85 -4.89 8.06
N ILE A 105 12.93 -5.31 8.73
CA ILE A 105 13.98 -4.39 9.17
C ILE A 105 14.81 -3.99 7.95
N VAL A 106 15.00 -2.69 7.76
CA VAL A 106 15.82 -2.13 6.66
C VAL A 106 16.97 -1.30 7.22
N LYS A 107 18.04 -1.17 6.44
CA LYS A 107 19.15 -0.27 6.75
C LYS A 107 18.81 1.16 6.34
N ALA A 108 19.05 2.12 7.23
CA ALA A 108 18.93 3.53 6.92
C ALA A 108 20.16 4.00 6.13
N GLY A 109 20.06 3.99 4.80
CA GLY A 109 21.18 4.23 3.90
C GLY A 109 22.21 3.10 3.87
N ASN A 110 22.76 2.90 2.68
CA ASN A 110 23.80 1.93 2.37
C ASN A 110 24.76 2.53 1.34
#